data_AF-A0A5C1Q9W9-F1
#
_entry.id   AF-A0A5C1Q9W9-F1
#
_cell.length_a   1.000
_cell.length_b   1.000
_cell.length_c   1.000
_cell.angle_alpha   90.00
_cell.angle_beta   90.00
_cell.angle_gamma   90.00
#
_symmetry.space_group_name_H-M   'P 1'
#
loop_
_entity.id
_entity.type
_entity.pdbx_description
1 polymer ?
#
loop_
_entity_poly.entity_id
_entity_poly.type
_entity_poly.pdbx_seq_one_letter_code
_entity_poly.pdbx_strand_id
1 'polypeptide(L)'
;MIKKFLLALYFGFVVFCLFTLFNGTAGLSNMTSLNYFKTNLETHVESLEIKGQKLEDEIIRLTSDQERLTIAARPLGFVEPGQKMIKILNNKVEKSLYDIDQQYSLPIFKQNSNYILLVSTLFTVILFVISLFIGVLRDTFKRR
;
A
#
# COMPACT_ATOMS: atom_id res chain seq x y z
N MET A 1 20.20 -40.40 23.34
CA MET A 1 20.36 -38.94 23.16
C MET A 1 20.30 -38.53 21.69
N ILE A 2 21.17 -39.05 20.82
CA ILE A 2 21.26 -38.65 19.40
C ILE A 2 19.93 -38.68 18.62
N LYS A 3 19.12 -39.73 18.76
CA LYS A 3 17.81 -39.82 18.08
C LYS A 3 16.83 -38.70 18.48
N LYS A 4 16.90 -38.22 19.72
CA LYS A 4 16.03 -37.15 20.23
C LYS A 4 16.47 -35.78 19.70
N PHE A 5 17.78 -35.56 19.63
CA PHE A 5 18.35 -34.35 19.05
C PHE A 5 18.00 -34.22 17.56
N LEU A 6 18.13 -35.31 16.80
CA LEU A 6 17.72 -35.37 15.39
C LEU A 6 16.23 -35.08 15.20
N LEU A 7 15.37 -35.59 16.09
CA LEU A 7 13.92 -35.36 16.01
C LEU A 7 13.56 -33.90 16.33
N ALA A 8 14.20 -33.29 17.32
CA ALA A 8 14.02 -31.88 17.65
C ALA A 8 14.51 -30.96 16.52
N LEU A 9 15.65 -31.29 15.90
CA LEU A 9 16.18 -30.56 14.75
C LEU A 9 15.22 -30.65 13.55
N TYR A 10 14.72 -31.85 13.24
CA TYR A 10 13.78 -32.06 12.15
C TYR A 10 12.47 -31.29 12.39
N PHE A 11 11.95 -31.32 13.61
CA PHE A 11 10.74 -30.57 13.96
C PHE A 11 10.92 -29.06 13.81
N GLY A 12 12.05 -28.51 14.30
CA GLY A 12 12.39 -27.10 14.12
C GLY A 12 12.51 -26.70 12.65
N PHE A 13 13.14 -27.55 11.84
CA PHE A 13 13.26 -27.33 10.40
C PHE A 13 11.90 -27.29 9.70
N VAL A 14 11.01 -28.25 10.00
CA VAL A 14 9.65 -28.30 9.42
C VAL A 14 8.86 -27.05 9.79
N VAL A 15 8.89 -26.63 11.06
CA VAL A 15 8.20 -25.42 11.51
C VAL A 15 8.76 -24.16 10.83
N PHE A 16 10.08 -24.06 10.71
CA PHE A 16 10.73 -22.96 10.01
C PHE A 16 10.33 -22.89 8.53
N CYS A 17 10.33 -24.02 7.84
CA CYS A 17 9.89 -24.10 6.44
C CYS A 17 8.43 -23.68 6.29
N LEU A 18 7.53 -24.16 7.15
CA LEU A 18 6.12 -23.76 7.12
C LEU A 18 5.97 -22.25 7.35
N PHE A 19 6.61 -21.70 8.38
CA PHE A 19 6.56 -20.26 8.65
C PHE A 19 7.09 -19.43 7.49
N THR A 20 8.21 -19.85 6.90
CA THR A 20 8.82 -19.18 5.75
C THR A 20 7.94 -19.27 4.51
N LEU A 21 7.22 -20.37 4.31
CA LEU A 21 6.35 -20.55 3.16
C LEU A 21 5.09 -19.68 3.26
N PHE A 22 4.48 -19.58 4.45
CA PHE A 22 3.29 -18.74 4.65
C PHE A 22 3.59 -17.24 4.74
N ASN A 23 4.64 -16.87 5.48
CA ASN A 23 4.93 -15.46 5.80
C ASN A 23 6.18 -14.91 5.12
N GLY A 24 6.94 -15.72 4.38
CA GLY A 24 8.17 -15.27 3.72
C GLY A 24 7.94 -14.24 2.62
N THR A 25 9.04 -13.83 1.99
CA THR A 25 9.05 -12.86 0.87
C THR A 25 8.10 -13.24 -0.27
N ALA A 26 7.98 -14.53 -0.57
CA ALA A 26 7.06 -15.07 -1.59
C ALA A 26 5.76 -15.66 -0.99
N GLY A 27 5.52 -15.44 0.30
CA GLY A 27 4.38 -16.02 1.01
C GLY A 27 3.04 -15.40 0.61
N LEU A 28 1.97 -16.09 0.99
CA LEU A 28 0.58 -15.72 0.67
C LEU A 28 0.25 -14.28 1.07
N SER A 29 0.76 -13.82 2.21
CA SER A 29 0.56 -12.44 2.72
C SER A 29 1.16 -11.35 1.82
N ASN A 30 2.33 -11.60 1.22
CA ASN A 30 2.90 -10.65 0.27
C ASN A 30 2.17 -10.70 -1.07
N MET A 31 1.67 -11.86 -1.47
CA MET A 31 0.88 -11.99 -2.70
C MET A 31 -0.47 -11.26 -2.58
N THR A 32 -1.15 -11.32 -1.44
CA THR A 32 -2.37 -10.52 -1.20
C THR A 32 -2.07 -9.03 -1.16
N SER A 33 -0.98 -8.63 -0.49
CA SER A 33 -0.55 -7.23 -0.45
C SER A 33 -0.19 -6.71 -1.84
N LEU A 34 0.46 -7.52 -2.66
CA LEU A 34 0.82 -7.20 -4.04
C LEU A 34 -0.44 -7.07 -4.92
N ASN A 35 -1.41 -7.97 -4.74
CA ASN A 35 -2.65 -7.91 -5.50
C ASN A 35 -3.47 -6.66 -5.11
N TYR A 36 -3.54 -6.34 -3.81
CA TYR A 36 -4.18 -5.10 -3.34
C TYR A 36 -3.49 -3.86 -3.92
N PHE A 37 -2.16 -3.85 -3.92
CA PHE A 37 -1.38 -2.77 -4.53
C PHE A 37 -1.67 -2.63 -6.03
N LYS A 38 -1.71 -3.75 -6.75
CA LYS A 38 -2.06 -3.80 -8.18
C LYS A 38 -3.45 -3.22 -8.42
N THR A 39 -4.47 -3.68 -7.69
CA THR A 39 -5.85 -3.19 -7.84
C THR A 39 -5.96 -1.70 -7.52
N ASN A 40 -5.24 -1.20 -6.51
CA ASN A 40 -5.20 0.23 -6.24
C ASN A 40 -4.56 1.01 -7.39
N LEU A 41 -3.52 0.48 -8.01
CA LEU A 41 -2.87 1.12 -9.14
C LEU A 41 -3.78 1.15 -10.37
N GLU A 42 -4.47 0.04 -10.65
CA GLU A 42 -5.48 -0.05 -11.73
C GLU A 42 -6.60 0.98 -11.54
N THR A 43 -7.19 1.06 -10.34
CA THR A 43 -8.25 2.04 -10.05
C THR A 43 -7.77 3.48 -10.13
N HIS A 44 -6.52 3.76 -9.75
CA HIS A 44 -5.93 5.09 -9.93
C HIS A 44 -5.78 5.42 -11.41
N VAL A 45 -5.25 4.51 -12.22
CA VAL A 45 -5.10 4.71 -13.67
C VAL A 45 -6.46 4.96 -14.32
N GLU A 46 -7.47 4.16 -14.00
CA GLU A 46 -8.85 4.34 -14.49
C GLU A 46 -9.41 5.72 -14.10
N SER A 47 -9.19 6.16 -12.85
CA SER A 47 -9.63 7.47 -12.40
C SER A 47 -8.94 8.63 -13.13
N LEU A 48 -7.65 8.47 -13.49
CA LEU A 48 -6.91 9.44 -14.29
C LEU A 48 -7.44 9.48 -15.73
N GLU A 49 -7.76 8.32 -16.32
CA GLU A 49 -8.32 8.24 -17.66
C GLU A 49 -9.66 8.96 -17.75
N ILE A 50 -10.57 8.71 -16.79
CA ILE A 50 -11.86 9.41 -16.71
C ILE A 50 -11.68 10.92 -16.55
N LYS A 51 -10.71 11.35 -15.72
CA LYS A 51 -10.39 12.79 -15.57
C LYS A 51 -9.83 13.37 -16.87
N GLY A 52 -8.99 12.62 -17.59
CA GLY A 52 -8.43 13.01 -18.88
C GLY A 52 -9.52 13.23 -19.93
N GLN A 53 -10.44 12.27 -20.08
CA GLN A 53 -11.57 12.38 -21.00
C GLN A 53 -12.47 13.58 -20.67
N LYS A 54 -12.77 13.80 -19.38
CA LYS A 54 -13.54 14.99 -18.96
C LYS A 54 -12.83 16.30 -19.28
N LEU A 55 -11.51 16.34 -19.13
CA LEU A 55 -10.72 17.52 -19.43
C LEU A 55 -10.69 17.78 -20.94
N GLU A 56 -10.55 16.74 -21.76
CA GLU A 56 -10.59 16.83 -23.20
C GLU A 56 -11.96 17.32 -23.71
N ASP A 57 -13.05 16.74 -23.20
CA ASP A 57 -14.42 17.18 -23.49
C ASP A 57 -14.61 18.66 -23.15
N GLU A 58 -14.07 19.10 -22.01
CA GLU A 58 -14.18 20.49 -21.60
C GLU A 58 -13.33 21.41 -22.49
N ILE A 59 -12.12 21.00 -22.88
CA ILE A 59 -11.29 21.76 -23.83
C ILE A 59 -12.03 21.94 -25.15
N ILE A 60 -12.68 20.89 -25.65
CA ILE A 60 -13.49 20.95 -26.88
C ILE A 60 -14.64 21.95 -26.70
N ARG A 61 -15.36 21.88 -25.57
CA ARG A 61 -16.47 22.80 -25.25
C ARG A 61 -16.01 24.26 -25.14
N LEU A 62 -14.92 24.52 -24.43
CA LEU A 62 -14.34 25.85 -24.27
C LEU A 62 -13.81 26.41 -25.60
N THR A 63 -13.29 25.55 -26.48
CA THR A 63 -12.83 25.95 -27.82
C THR A 63 -14.02 26.29 -28.72
N SER A 64 -15.13 25.57 -28.59
CA SER A 64 -16.34 25.79 -29.40
C SER A 64 -17.14 27.04 -29.02
N ASP A 65 -16.99 27.54 -27.79
CA ASP A 65 -17.75 28.65 -27.24
C ASP A 65 -16.82 29.67 -26.57
N GLN A 66 -16.53 30.75 -27.31
CA GLN A 66 -15.63 31.81 -26.89
C GLN A 66 -16.17 32.59 -25.67
N GLU A 67 -17.49 32.67 -25.50
CA GLU A 67 -18.08 33.33 -24.33
C GLU A 67 -17.84 32.50 -23.06
N ARG A 68 -17.98 31.17 -23.16
CA ARG A 68 -17.61 30.26 -22.07
C ARG A 68 -16.13 30.33 -21.71
N LEU A 69 -15.25 30.42 -22.70
CA LEU A 69 -13.82 30.60 -22.46
C LEU A 69 -13.54 31.86 -21.65
N THR A 70 -14.14 33.00 -22.03
CA THR A 70 -13.99 34.27 -21.31
C THR A 70 -14.50 34.17 -19.87
N ILE A 71 -15.61 33.46 -19.64
CA ILE A 71 -16.14 33.23 -18.29
C ILE A 71 -15.20 32.33 -17.46
N ALA A 72 -14.70 31.24 -18.04
CA ALA A 72 -13.81 30.28 -17.38
C ALA A 72 -12.41 30.85 -17.08
N ALA A 73 -11.96 31.88 -17.82
CA ALA A 73 -10.69 32.54 -17.61
C ALA A 73 -10.71 33.60 -16.48
N ARG A 74 -11.90 34.11 -16.09
CA ARG A 74 -12.05 35.13 -15.02
C ARG A 74 -11.51 34.70 -13.66
N PRO A 75 -11.76 33.46 -13.16
CA PRO A 75 -11.16 32.97 -11.92
C PRO A 75 -9.62 32.93 -11.95
N LEU A 76 -9.03 32.80 -13.15
CA LEU A 76 -7.58 32.81 -13.36
C LEU A 76 -6.99 34.24 -13.43
N GLY A 77 -7.83 35.27 -13.32
CA GLY A 77 -7.39 36.68 -13.37
C GLY A 77 -7.39 37.29 -14.77
N PHE A 78 -7.80 36.56 -15.81
CA PHE A 78 -7.93 37.13 -17.15
C PHE A 78 -9.26 37.89 -17.27
N VAL A 79 -9.19 39.12 -17.75
CA VAL A 79 -10.34 40.00 -17.94
C VAL A 79 -10.15 40.81 -19.21
N GLU A 80 -11.22 41.00 -19.97
CA GLU A 80 -11.16 41.80 -21.20
C GLU A 80 -11.01 43.31 -20.89
N PRO A 81 -10.44 44.08 -21.82
CA PRO A 81 -10.33 45.54 -21.68
C PRO A 81 -11.70 46.17 -21.41
N GLY A 82 -11.80 46.94 -20.32
CA GLY A 82 -13.04 47.61 -19.92
C GLY A 82 -13.91 46.85 -18.92
N GLN A 83 -13.61 45.58 -18.61
CA GLN A 83 -14.26 44.83 -17.55
C GLN A 83 -13.60 45.12 -16.18
N LYS A 84 -14.39 45.17 -15.10
CA LYS A 84 -13.91 45.33 -13.71
C LYS A 84 -14.26 44.08 -12.91
N MET A 85 -13.29 43.53 -12.20
CA MET A 85 -13.50 42.39 -11.32
C MET A 85 -13.85 42.87 -9.91
N ILE A 86 -14.96 42.37 -9.35
CA ILE A 86 -15.37 42.67 -7.98
C ILE A 86 -15.09 41.44 -7.12
N LYS A 87 -14.16 41.57 -6.17
CA LYS A 87 -13.89 40.51 -5.19
C LYS A 87 -14.88 40.64 -4.04
N ILE A 88 -15.80 39.69 -3.93
CA ILE A 88 -16.71 39.61 -2.79
C ILE A 88 -15.96 38.99 -1.62
N LEU A 89 -15.63 39.80 -0.62
CA LEU A 89 -15.03 39.33 0.63
C LEU A 89 -16.07 38.46 1.38
N ASN A 90 -15.60 37.37 2.00
CA ASN A 90 -16.43 36.36 2.70
C ASN A 90 -17.23 35.36 1.84
N ASN A 91 -17.14 35.40 0.51
CA ASN A 91 -17.70 34.33 -0.31
C ASN A 91 -16.68 33.18 -0.43
N LYS A 92 -17.05 31.98 0.05
CA LYS A 92 -16.28 30.77 -0.23
C LYS A 92 -16.57 30.40 -1.67
N VAL A 93 -15.75 30.92 -2.59
CA VAL A 93 -15.76 30.45 -3.98
C VAL A 93 -15.53 28.95 -3.90
N GLU A 94 -16.50 28.18 -4.37
CA GLU A 94 -16.38 26.73 -4.48
C GLU A 94 -15.07 26.46 -5.21
N LYS A 95 -14.16 25.71 -4.57
CA LYS A 95 -12.82 25.48 -5.12
C LYS A 95 -12.97 25.08 -6.58
N SER A 96 -12.23 25.76 -7.45
CA SER A 96 -12.22 25.53 -8.89
C SER A 96 -12.18 24.01 -9.15
N LEU A 97 -13.02 23.55 -10.08
CA LEU A 97 -13.08 22.16 -10.56
C LEU A 97 -11.70 21.61 -10.97
N TYR A 98 -10.74 22.50 -11.23
CA TYR A 98 -9.40 22.21 -11.69
C TYR A 98 -8.41 22.49 -10.55
N ASP A 99 -8.21 21.49 -9.71
CA ASP A 99 -7.17 21.49 -8.68
C ASP A 99 -5.86 21.03 -9.36
N ILE A 100 -5.24 21.94 -10.10
CA ILE A 100 -4.02 21.70 -10.93
C ILE A 100 -2.84 21.23 -10.04
N ASP A 101 -2.90 21.55 -8.73
CA ASP A 101 -1.87 21.27 -7.73
C ASP A 101 -2.10 19.97 -6.92
N GLN A 102 -3.06 19.12 -7.31
CA GLN A 102 -3.19 17.81 -6.66
C GLN A 102 -2.00 16.92 -7.02
N GLN A 103 -0.99 16.93 -6.16
CA GLN A 103 0.08 15.94 -6.17
C GLN A 103 -0.53 14.56 -5.92
N TYR A 104 -0.57 13.74 -6.95
CA TYR A 104 -0.92 12.32 -6.81
C TYR A 104 0.21 11.62 -6.08
N SER A 105 0.02 11.33 -4.79
CA SER A 105 0.92 10.47 -4.05
C SER A 105 0.72 9.04 -4.54
N LEU A 106 1.70 8.50 -5.26
CA LEU A 106 1.68 7.10 -5.64
C LEU A 106 1.71 6.25 -4.36
N PRO A 107 0.87 5.20 -4.26
CA PRO A 107 1.00 4.25 -3.16
C PRO A 107 2.41 3.64 -3.22
N ILE A 108 3.05 3.50 -2.06
CA ILE A 108 4.37 2.87 -1.94
C ILE A 108 4.16 1.44 -1.46
N PHE A 109 4.66 0.46 -2.23
CA PHE A 109 4.63 -0.93 -1.80
C PHE A 109 5.64 -1.14 -0.67
N LYS A 110 5.15 -1.33 0.56
CA LYS A 110 6.00 -1.57 1.72
C LYS A 110 6.21 -3.08 1.91
N GLN A 111 7.35 -3.58 1.46
CA GLN A 111 7.72 -4.98 1.64
C GLN A 111 8.19 -5.24 3.09
N ASN A 112 7.43 -6.02 3.86
CA ASN A 112 7.70 -6.26 5.29
C ASN A 112 8.58 -7.51 5.58
N SER A 113 9.38 -7.95 4.61
CA SER A 113 10.04 -9.27 4.63
C SER A 113 11.05 -9.47 5.78
N ASN A 114 11.82 -8.45 6.13
CA ASN A 114 12.96 -8.61 7.05
C ASN A 114 12.52 -8.86 8.51
N TYR A 115 11.43 -8.24 8.95
CA TYR A 115 10.91 -8.43 10.31
C TYR A 115 10.32 -9.81 10.51
N ILE A 116 9.59 -10.31 9.52
CA ILE A 116 8.95 -11.62 9.60
C ILE A 116 9.99 -12.74 9.66
N LEU A 117 11.04 -12.64 8.85
CA LEU A 117 12.11 -13.62 8.84
C LEU A 117 12.81 -13.67 10.21
N LEU A 118 13.10 -12.50 10.80
CA LEU A 118 13.70 -12.39 12.13
C LEU A 118 12.80 -12.97 13.24
N VAL A 119 11.49 -12.71 13.20
CA VAL A 119 10.55 -13.27 14.19
C VAL A 119 10.45 -14.79 14.03
N SER A 120 10.44 -15.29 12.79
CA SER A 120 10.37 -16.74 12.53
C SER A 120 11.62 -17.48 13.03
N THR A 121 12.81 -16.91 12.85
CA THR A 121 14.06 -17.52 13.32
C THR A 121 14.11 -17.54 14.84
N LEU A 122 13.77 -16.43 15.52
CA LEU A 122 13.67 -16.38 16.97
C LEU A 122 12.68 -17.42 17.53
N PHE A 123 11.50 -17.52 16.92
CA PHE A 123 10.48 -18.48 17.34
C PHE A 123 10.96 -19.93 17.19
N THR A 124 11.66 -20.24 16.10
CA THR A 124 12.24 -21.57 15.85
C THR A 124 13.30 -21.92 16.89
N VAL A 125 14.19 -20.97 17.23
CA VAL A 125 15.21 -21.16 18.27
C VAL A 125 14.58 -21.40 19.64
N ILE A 126 13.54 -20.64 20.00
CA ILE A 126 12.82 -20.83 21.27
C ILE A 126 12.17 -22.21 21.34
N LEU A 127 11.47 -22.63 20.29
CA LEU A 127 10.85 -23.96 20.21
C LEU A 127 11.90 -25.08 20.34
N PHE A 128 13.06 -24.92 19.71
CA PHE A 128 14.16 -25.87 19.81
C PHE A 128 14.67 -26.01 21.24
N VAL A 129 14.88 -24.88 21.94
CA VAL A 129 15.31 -24.88 23.34
C VAL A 129 14.27 -25.54 24.24
N ILE A 130 12.98 -25.19 24.10
CA ILE A 130 11.88 -25.80 24.88
C ILE A 130 11.82 -27.32 24.65
N SER A 131 11.96 -27.76 23.40
CA SER A 131 11.96 -29.18 23.03
C SER A 131 13.09 -29.95 23.73
N LEU A 132 14.29 -29.37 23.81
CA LEU A 132 15.41 -29.96 24.56
C LEU A 132 15.11 -30.07 26.05
N PHE A 133 14.57 -29.02 26.68
CA PHE A 133 14.22 -29.04 28.10
C PHE A 133 13.15 -30.10 28.44
N ILE A 134 12.10 -30.21 27.63
CA ILE A 134 11.07 -31.25 27.78
C ILE A 134 11.70 -32.65 27.65
N GLY A 135 12.60 -32.83 26.69
CA GLY A 135 13.32 -34.08 26.48
C GLY A 135 14.17 -34.49 27.68
N VAL A 136 14.81 -33.53 28.34
CA VAL A 136 15.63 -33.74 29.55
C VAL A 136 14.75 -34.04 30.77
N LEU A 137 13.70 -33.24 31.01
CA LEU A 137 12.76 -33.44 32.13
C LEU A 137 12.08 -34.81 32.08
N ARG A 138 11.71 -35.26 30.89
CA ARG A 138 11.11 -36.60 30.72
C ARG A 138 12.09 -37.73 31.06
N ASP A 139 13.38 -37.57 30.73
CA ASP A 139 14.40 -38.59 31.05
C ASP A 139 14.75 -38.62 32.54
N THR A 140 14.72 -37.49 33.25
CA THR A 140 14.91 -37.47 34.70
C THR A 140 13.75 -38.10 35.46
N PHE A 141 12.50 -37.88 35.01
CA PHE A 141 11.33 -38.52 35.62
C PHE A 141 11.25 -40.02 35.37
N LYS A 142 11.72 -40.52 34.21
CA LYS A 142 11.67 -41.97 33.90
C LYS A 142 12.71 -42.81 34.66
N ARG A 143 13.68 -42.18 35.31
CA ARG A 143 14.73 -42.86 36.10
C ARG A 143 14.44 -42.93 37.60
N ARG A 144 13.38 -42.26 38.07
CA ARG A 144 12.79 -42.47 39.40
C ARG A 144 11.67 -43.49 39.29
#